data_AF-A0AAV9HWH6-F1
#
_entry.id   AF-A0AAV9HWH6-F1
#
_cell.length_a   1.000
_cell.length_b   1.000
_cell.length_c   1.000
_cell.angle_alpha   90.00
_cell.angle_beta   90.00
_cell.angle_gamma   90.00
#
_symmetry.space_group_name_H-M   'P 1'
#
loop_
_entity.id
_entity.type
_entity.pdbx_description
1 polymer ?
#
loop_
_entity_poly.entity_id
_entity_poly.type
_entity_poly.pdbx_seq_one_letter_code
_entity_poly.pdbx_strand_id
1 'polypeptide(L)'
;MHHGDNGNEDVPIRVTPDIGLVAPYSRRWRQSVQRLSLALLVAQNSVLVMVMHHSLSGPTGAQPRYRASTAVLLVEAVKLAASLVLATYDSCASYRSNQSCRAVLGHLRKSIFSRDSWKLVVPAALYTLQNSLVYTAISNLDAVTFQVTCQLKIITTVLFSILLLGKRISSKQWLSLILLTFGIAMVQITGPLNALDRMQGIIALLRGDVGSNSGAVKGFLAAVASSLTSGLTCVYFEKLIKDSRGSVSLWTRNVQLSFFSLFPAFLVGVCWQDGVAIHRDGFFAGYTLAVWLTILLQAVGGLIVAVCITYADNVTKNFAASLSIVVSYGTTIVVDGIPATLHSTAGASIVLLAMYLYNSRSPAPPPLLPMARQRMHLAEKPAKTHLLQP
;
A
#
# COMPACT_ATOMS: atom_id res chain seq x y z
N MET A 1 44.89 2.95 -62.57
CA MET A 1 44.23 1.70 -62.13
C MET A 1 44.59 1.49 -60.67
N HIS A 2 43.66 1.82 -59.78
CA HIS A 2 43.83 1.79 -58.33
C HIS A 2 43.75 0.34 -57.82
N HIS A 3 44.75 -0.08 -57.04
CA HIS A 3 44.63 -1.18 -56.09
C HIS A 3 44.29 -0.58 -54.72
N GLY A 4 43.06 -0.84 -54.25
CA GLY A 4 42.58 -0.47 -52.93
C GLY A 4 42.64 -1.67 -51.99
N ASP A 5 43.31 -1.46 -50.87
CA ASP A 5 43.55 -2.38 -49.77
C ASP A 5 42.25 -2.61 -48.97
N ASN A 6 41.83 -3.87 -48.82
CA ASN A 6 40.65 -4.27 -48.03
C ASN A 6 41.06 -4.39 -46.55
N GLY A 7 41.18 -3.24 -45.89
CA GLY A 7 41.23 -3.15 -44.44
C GLY A 7 39.80 -3.23 -43.88
N ASN A 8 39.47 -4.36 -43.26
CA ASN A 8 38.22 -4.60 -42.55
C ASN A 8 38.20 -3.72 -41.28
N GLU A 9 37.77 -2.46 -41.40
CA GLU A 9 37.50 -1.61 -40.23
C GLU A 9 36.20 -2.08 -39.56
N ASP A 10 36.37 -2.73 -38.40
CA ASP A 10 35.32 -2.91 -37.41
C ASP A 10 34.76 -1.54 -37.02
N VAL A 11 33.68 -1.12 -37.68
CA VAL A 11 32.88 0.03 -37.27
C VAL A 11 32.33 -0.29 -35.88
N PRO A 12 32.74 0.41 -34.81
CA PRO A 12 32.11 0.19 -33.52
C PRO A 12 30.66 0.67 -33.66
N ILE A 13 29.72 -0.27 -33.59
CA ILE A 13 28.30 0.02 -33.44
C ILE A 13 28.19 0.95 -32.23
N ARG A 14 28.03 2.24 -32.50
CA ARG A 14 27.79 3.26 -31.50
C ARG A 14 26.41 2.95 -30.94
N VAL A 15 26.37 2.18 -29.85
CA VAL A 15 25.17 2.01 -29.03
C VAL A 15 24.89 3.39 -28.46
N THR A 16 24.08 4.18 -29.18
CA THR A 16 23.49 5.40 -28.65
C THR A 16 22.58 4.97 -27.50
N PRO A 17 22.85 5.40 -26.25
CA PRO A 17 21.93 5.17 -25.16
C PRO A 17 20.82 6.23 -25.22
N ASP A 18 20.15 6.36 -26.38
CA ASP A 18 18.88 7.09 -26.47
C ASP A 18 17.73 6.14 -26.11
N ILE A 19 17.85 5.53 -24.93
CA ILE A 19 16.70 4.96 -24.24
C ILE A 19 15.94 6.16 -23.69
N GLY A 20 14.80 6.44 -24.32
CA GLY A 20 13.87 7.53 -24.01
C GLY A 20 14.04 8.10 -22.61
N LEU A 21 14.73 9.24 -22.54
CA LEU A 21 14.62 10.17 -21.44
C LEU A 21 13.14 10.59 -21.38
N VAL A 22 12.35 9.87 -20.57
CA VAL A 22 11.12 10.42 -20.01
C VAL A 22 11.53 11.76 -19.41
N ALA A 23 11.10 12.85 -20.04
CA ALA A 23 11.46 14.20 -19.64
C ALA A 23 11.33 14.30 -18.11
N PRO A 24 12.34 14.78 -17.38
CA PRO A 24 12.26 14.84 -15.93
C PRO A 24 11.09 15.75 -15.58
N TYR A 25 9.96 15.13 -15.21
CA TYR A 25 8.76 15.86 -14.82
C TYR A 25 9.16 16.96 -13.85
N SER A 26 8.70 18.18 -14.11
CA SER A 26 9.05 19.34 -13.29
C SER A 26 8.76 19.03 -11.81
N ARG A 27 9.60 19.54 -10.91
CA ARG A 27 9.41 19.34 -9.46
C ARG A 27 7.99 19.69 -9.01
N ARG A 28 7.38 20.71 -9.63
CA ARG A 28 5.99 21.12 -9.43
C ARG A 28 5.00 20.03 -9.82
N TRP A 29 5.15 19.39 -10.99
CA TRP A 29 4.30 18.28 -11.40
C TRP A 29 4.33 17.13 -10.39
N ARG A 30 5.53 16.72 -9.96
CA ARG A 30 5.69 15.64 -8.98
C ARG A 30 4.98 15.97 -7.66
N GLN A 31 5.13 17.20 -7.18
CA GLN A 31 4.44 17.68 -5.96
C GLN A 31 2.92 17.76 -6.13
N SER A 32 2.43 18.09 -7.33
CA SER A 32 1.00 18.09 -7.63
C SER A 32 0.42 16.68 -7.63
N VAL A 33 1.09 15.72 -8.30
CA VAL A 33 0.68 14.30 -8.29
C VAL A 33 0.71 13.74 -6.86
N GLN A 34 1.73 14.08 -6.08
CA GLN A 34 1.81 13.67 -4.67
C GLN A 34 0.62 14.20 -3.86
N ARG A 35 0.30 15.50 -3.95
CA ARG A 35 -0.83 16.08 -3.20
C ARG A 35 -2.17 15.52 -3.65
N LEU A 36 -2.36 15.40 -4.97
CA LEU A 36 -3.60 14.87 -5.54
C LEU A 36 -3.81 13.40 -5.13
N SER A 37 -2.79 12.55 -5.23
CA SER A 37 -2.90 11.14 -4.85
C SER A 37 -3.21 10.97 -3.36
N LEU A 38 -2.61 11.77 -2.48
CA LEU A 38 -2.91 11.74 -1.04
C LEU A 38 -4.34 12.24 -0.75
N ALA A 39 -4.80 13.30 -1.41
CA ALA A 39 -6.16 13.79 -1.26
C ALA A 39 -7.20 12.77 -1.75
N LEU A 40 -6.95 12.14 -2.91
CA LEU A 40 -7.77 11.06 -3.43
C LEU A 40 -7.77 9.85 -2.50
N LEU A 41 -6.64 9.52 -1.87
CA LEU A 41 -6.56 8.43 -0.89
C LEU A 41 -7.42 8.74 0.35
N VAL A 42 -7.41 9.98 0.83
CA VAL A 42 -8.27 10.39 1.96
C VAL A 42 -9.74 10.23 1.58
N ALA A 43 -10.15 10.81 0.45
CA ALA A 43 -11.53 10.76 -0.01
C ALA A 43 -12.00 9.31 -0.27
N GLN A 44 -11.19 8.51 -0.99
CA GLN A 44 -11.51 7.13 -1.32
C GLN A 44 -11.63 6.27 -0.06
N ASN A 45 -10.70 6.38 0.90
CA ASN A 45 -10.79 5.63 2.15
C ASN A 45 -12.01 6.03 2.97
N SER A 46 -12.35 7.33 3.03
CA SER A 46 -13.52 7.79 3.77
C SER A 46 -14.83 7.26 3.19
N VAL A 47 -14.98 7.33 1.86
CA VAL A 47 -16.14 6.75 1.15
C VAL A 47 -16.17 5.23 1.31
N LEU A 48 -15.04 4.56 1.20
CA LEU A 48 -14.94 3.10 1.35
C LEU A 48 -15.44 2.65 2.73
N VAL A 49 -15.05 3.33 3.82
CA VAL A 49 -15.50 2.99 5.17
C VAL A 49 -17.02 3.08 5.28
N MET A 50 -17.63 4.12 4.75
CA MET A 50 -19.09 4.31 4.80
C MET A 50 -19.83 3.26 3.96
N VAL A 51 -19.38 3.02 2.73
CA VAL A 51 -19.98 2.02 1.84
C VAL A 51 -19.81 0.61 2.41
N MET A 52 -18.64 0.30 2.99
CA MET A 52 -18.39 -0.99 3.62
C MET A 52 -19.25 -1.18 4.88
N HIS A 53 -19.42 -0.14 5.70
CA HIS A 53 -20.35 -0.17 6.83
C HIS A 53 -21.78 -0.45 6.36
N HIS A 54 -22.24 0.25 5.32
CA HIS A 54 -23.56 0.01 4.74
C HIS A 54 -23.71 -1.40 4.16
N SER A 55 -22.67 -1.91 3.48
CA SER A 55 -22.65 -3.25 2.88
C SER A 55 -22.67 -4.38 3.91
N LEU A 56 -22.11 -4.17 5.12
CA LEU A 56 -22.04 -5.17 6.17
C LEU A 56 -23.21 -5.10 7.16
N SER A 57 -23.66 -3.89 7.47
CA SER A 57 -24.73 -3.63 8.45
C SER A 57 -26.13 -3.57 7.84
N GLY A 58 -26.26 -3.59 6.51
CA GLY A 58 -27.55 -3.56 5.83
C GLY A 58 -28.44 -4.77 6.17
N PRO A 59 -29.78 -4.60 6.19
CA PRO A 59 -30.71 -5.69 6.48
C PRO A 59 -30.58 -6.78 5.42
N THR A 60 -29.96 -7.88 5.84
CA THR A 60 -29.96 -9.13 5.09
C THR A 60 -31.30 -9.78 5.42
N GLY A 61 -32.24 -9.77 4.46
CA GLY A 61 -33.53 -10.43 4.62
C GLY A 61 -33.36 -11.95 4.75
N ALA A 62 -33.91 -12.74 3.82
CA ALA A 62 -33.70 -14.19 3.79
C ALA A 62 -32.38 -14.63 3.11
N GLN A 63 -31.60 -13.68 2.59
CA GLN A 63 -30.36 -13.97 1.84
C GLN A 63 -29.16 -14.09 2.79
N PRO A 64 -28.26 -15.06 2.58
CA PRO A 64 -27.03 -15.17 3.34
C PRO A 64 -26.11 -13.95 3.10
N ARG A 65 -25.30 -13.59 4.10
CA ARG A 65 -24.30 -12.52 3.95
C ARG A 65 -23.21 -12.92 2.96
N TYR A 66 -22.71 -11.94 2.19
CA TYR A 66 -21.60 -12.18 1.26
C TYR A 66 -20.33 -12.62 2.00
N ARG A 67 -19.55 -13.48 1.36
CA ARG A 67 -18.30 -14.00 1.92
C ARG A 67 -17.15 -13.06 1.58
N ALA A 68 -16.41 -12.61 2.59
CA ALA A 68 -15.31 -11.65 2.41
C ALA A 68 -14.19 -12.20 1.50
N SER A 69 -13.90 -13.51 1.54
CA SER A 69 -12.88 -14.15 0.69
C SER A 69 -13.16 -13.98 -0.80
N THR A 70 -14.40 -14.18 -1.24
CA THR A 70 -14.81 -13.99 -2.65
C THR A 70 -14.66 -12.53 -3.08
N ALA A 71 -15.01 -11.59 -2.21
CA ALA A 71 -14.87 -10.17 -2.49
C ALA A 71 -13.39 -9.77 -2.61
N VAL A 72 -12.52 -10.28 -1.73
CA VAL A 72 -11.06 -10.06 -1.80
C VAL A 72 -10.48 -10.59 -3.11
N LEU A 73 -10.88 -11.79 -3.54
CA LEU A 73 -10.46 -12.35 -4.83
C LEU A 73 -10.88 -11.45 -6.01
N LEU A 74 -12.14 -10.97 -6.00
CA LEU A 74 -12.65 -10.07 -7.04
C LEU A 74 -11.93 -8.71 -7.03
N VAL A 75 -11.57 -8.17 -5.85
CA VAL A 75 -10.76 -6.95 -5.75
C VAL A 75 -9.41 -7.14 -6.45
N GLU A 76 -8.72 -8.25 -6.21
CA GLU A 76 -7.45 -8.54 -6.88
C GLU A 76 -7.62 -8.76 -8.39
N ALA A 77 -8.71 -9.42 -8.82
CA ALA A 77 -9.01 -9.62 -10.24
C ALA A 77 -9.31 -8.29 -10.97
N VAL A 78 -10.15 -7.42 -10.39
CA VAL A 78 -10.46 -6.10 -10.93
C VAL A 78 -9.21 -5.23 -10.96
N LYS A 79 -8.41 -5.26 -9.89
CA LYS A 79 -7.14 -4.52 -9.80
C LYS A 79 -6.14 -5.01 -10.85
N LEU A 80 -6.05 -6.32 -11.09
CA LEU A 80 -5.22 -6.89 -12.15
C LEU A 80 -5.67 -6.39 -13.53
N ALA A 81 -6.98 -6.46 -13.82
CA ALA A 81 -7.53 -5.99 -15.09
C ALA A 81 -7.26 -4.50 -15.32
N ALA A 82 -7.55 -3.65 -14.31
CA ALA A 82 -7.30 -2.22 -14.39
C ALA A 82 -5.80 -1.91 -14.54
N SER A 83 -4.94 -2.63 -13.82
CA SER A 83 -3.48 -2.46 -13.94
C SER A 83 -2.96 -2.88 -15.30
N LEU A 84 -3.54 -3.93 -15.91
CA LEU A 84 -3.18 -4.38 -17.24
C LEU A 84 -3.58 -3.35 -18.29
N VAL A 85 -4.79 -2.79 -18.19
CA VAL A 85 -5.24 -1.69 -19.05
C VAL A 85 -4.28 -0.50 -18.93
N LEU A 86 -3.95 -0.07 -17.71
CA LEU A 86 -3.02 1.05 -17.50
C LEU A 86 -1.60 0.74 -18.00
N ALA A 87 -1.12 -0.49 -17.85
CA ALA A 87 0.19 -0.91 -18.36
C ALA A 87 0.22 -0.93 -19.90
N THR A 88 -0.86 -1.37 -20.55
CA THR A 88 -0.99 -1.30 -22.02
C THR A 88 -1.04 0.14 -22.50
N TYR A 89 -1.80 1.00 -21.83
CA TYR A 89 -1.90 2.41 -22.18
C TYR A 89 -0.55 3.13 -22.04
N ASP A 90 0.17 2.90 -20.94
CA ASP A 90 1.50 3.48 -20.68
C ASP A 90 2.55 3.01 -21.71
N SER A 91 2.48 1.74 -22.09
CA SER A 91 3.37 1.16 -23.12
C SER A 91 3.08 1.73 -24.50
N CYS A 92 1.80 1.89 -24.86
CA CYS A 92 1.37 2.51 -26.12
C CYS A 92 1.74 4.00 -26.19
N ALA A 93 1.58 4.74 -25.09
CA ALA A 93 1.92 6.16 -25.02
C ALA A 93 3.43 6.40 -25.15
N SER A 94 4.25 5.47 -24.64
CA SER A 94 5.71 5.55 -24.70
C SER A 94 6.28 5.18 -26.08
N TYR A 95 5.67 4.22 -26.78
CA TYR A 95 6.07 3.80 -28.13
C TYR A 95 5.25 4.52 -29.21
N ARG A 96 5.57 5.79 -29.43
CA ARG A 96 4.92 6.67 -30.41
C ARG A 96 5.40 6.36 -31.85
N SER A 97 5.11 5.16 -32.38
CA SER A 97 5.18 4.82 -33.81
C SER A 97 4.74 3.36 -34.07
N ASN A 98 3.62 3.21 -34.81
CA ASN A 98 3.22 2.11 -35.70
C ASN A 98 3.56 0.62 -35.39
N GLN A 99 3.75 0.22 -34.12
CA GLN A 99 3.91 -1.19 -33.76
C GLN A 99 2.57 -1.88 -33.53
N SER A 100 2.43 -3.10 -34.07
CA SER A 100 1.23 -3.92 -33.94
C SER A 100 0.93 -4.26 -32.47
N CYS A 101 -0.35 -4.31 -32.07
CA CYS A 101 -0.77 -4.62 -30.68
C CYS A 101 -0.12 -5.91 -30.11
N ARG A 102 0.22 -6.86 -30.99
CA ARG A 102 0.94 -8.10 -30.61
C ARG A 102 2.36 -7.84 -30.10
N ALA A 103 3.06 -6.83 -30.62
CA ALA A 103 4.39 -6.46 -30.16
C ALA A 103 4.32 -5.83 -28.75
N VAL A 104 3.36 -4.93 -28.52
CA VAL A 104 3.10 -4.35 -27.18
C VAL A 104 2.76 -5.44 -26.16
N LEU A 105 1.89 -6.40 -26.54
CA LEU A 105 1.55 -7.53 -25.68
C LEU A 105 2.74 -8.46 -25.42
N GLY A 106 3.58 -8.70 -26.43
CA GLY A 106 4.82 -9.48 -26.29
C GLY A 106 5.82 -8.82 -25.33
N HIS A 107 6.00 -7.50 -25.44
CA HIS A 107 6.85 -6.72 -24.54
C HIS A 107 6.30 -6.71 -23.11
N LEU A 108 4.98 -6.51 -22.94
CA LEU A 108 4.34 -6.59 -21.62
C LEU A 108 4.48 -7.98 -21.02
N ARG A 109 4.24 -9.05 -21.79
CA ARG A 109 4.42 -10.43 -21.30
C ARG A 109 5.85 -10.65 -20.83
N LYS A 110 6.84 -10.21 -21.61
CA LYS A 110 8.25 -10.33 -21.23
C LYS A 110 8.62 -9.48 -20.01
N SER A 111 8.01 -8.30 -19.85
CA SER A 111 8.21 -7.41 -18.70
C SER A 111 7.55 -7.97 -17.43
N ILE A 112 6.31 -8.47 -17.55
CA ILE A 112 5.54 -9.12 -16.48
C ILE A 112 6.24 -10.38 -15.98
N PHE A 113 6.86 -11.16 -16.86
CA PHE A 113 7.64 -12.36 -16.50
C PHE A 113 9.15 -12.11 -16.47
N SER A 114 9.58 -10.86 -16.23
CA SER A 114 11.00 -10.53 -16.08
C SER A 114 11.63 -11.26 -14.87
N ARG A 115 12.96 -11.42 -14.87
CA ARG A 115 13.73 -12.05 -13.78
C ARG A 115 13.51 -11.41 -12.40
N ASP A 116 13.00 -10.18 -12.32
CA ASP A 116 12.70 -9.51 -11.06
C ASP A 116 11.26 -9.71 -10.55
N SER A 117 10.42 -10.44 -11.28
CA SER A 117 9.00 -10.58 -10.97
C SER A 117 8.76 -11.50 -9.78
N TRP A 118 9.60 -12.53 -9.60
CA TRP A 118 9.50 -13.45 -8.46
C TRP A 118 9.69 -12.74 -7.11
N LYS A 119 10.38 -11.60 -7.07
CA LYS A 119 10.53 -10.78 -5.86
C LYS A 119 9.17 -10.28 -5.33
N LEU A 120 8.15 -10.18 -6.18
CA LEU A 120 6.78 -9.79 -5.80
C LEU A 120 5.97 -10.93 -5.19
N VAL A 121 6.46 -12.18 -5.26
CA VAL A 121 5.86 -13.29 -4.52
C VAL A 121 5.98 -13.07 -3.01
N VAL A 122 7.10 -12.48 -2.55
CA VAL A 122 7.32 -12.18 -1.14
C VAL A 122 6.23 -11.28 -0.55
N PRO A 123 5.93 -10.08 -1.09
CA PRO A 123 4.85 -9.26 -0.57
C PRO A 123 3.47 -9.93 -0.70
N ALA A 124 3.22 -10.70 -1.76
CA ALA A 124 1.96 -11.45 -1.90
C ALA A 124 1.79 -12.53 -0.79
N ALA A 125 2.85 -13.29 -0.50
CA ALA A 125 2.86 -14.28 0.57
C ALA A 125 2.70 -13.62 1.95
N LEU A 126 3.39 -12.50 2.19
CA LEU A 126 3.26 -11.75 3.44
C LEU A 126 1.86 -11.16 3.61
N TYR A 127 1.21 -10.67 2.55
CA TYR A 127 -0.19 -10.23 2.61
C TYR A 127 -1.14 -11.37 2.99
N THR A 128 -0.87 -12.58 2.48
CA THR A 128 -1.64 -13.78 2.82
C THR A 128 -1.48 -14.15 4.29
N LEU A 129 -0.24 -14.18 4.75
CA LEU A 129 0.09 -14.44 6.15
C LEU A 129 -0.56 -13.38 7.05
N GLN A 130 -0.48 -12.12 6.66
CA GLN A 130 -1.14 -11.01 7.36
C GLN A 130 -2.64 -11.27 7.50
N ASN A 131 -3.33 -11.63 6.41
CA ASN A 131 -4.77 -11.89 6.43
C ASN A 131 -5.13 -13.05 7.38
N SER A 132 -4.36 -14.15 7.37
CA SER A 132 -4.55 -15.27 8.29
C SER A 132 -4.32 -14.89 9.76
N LEU A 133 -3.32 -14.06 10.03
CA LEU A 133 -3.03 -13.55 11.37
C LEU A 133 -4.11 -12.58 11.86
N VAL A 134 -4.62 -11.71 10.97
CA VAL A 134 -5.78 -10.85 11.28
C VAL A 134 -6.99 -11.68 11.66
N TYR A 135 -7.31 -12.74 10.89
CA TYR A 135 -8.44 -13.60 11.19
C TYR A 135 -8.29 -14.28 12.55
N THR A 136 -7.10 -14.83 12.82
CA THR A 136 -6.78 -15.45 14.12
C THR A 136 -6.89 -14.44 15.26
N ALA A 137 -6.52 -13.18 15.04
CA ALA A 137 -6.67 -12.13 16.03
C ALA A 137 -8.14 -11.79 16.30
N ILE A 138 -8.94 -11.59 15.24
CA ILE A 138 -10.38 -11.26 15.36
C ILE A 138 -11.16 -12.40 16.04
N SER A 139 -10.80 -13.67 15.79
CA SER A 139 -11.51 -14.80 16.38
C SER A 139 -11.17 -15.04 17.86
N ASN A 140 -10.16 -14.38 18.41
CA ASN A 140 -9.65 -14.62 19.77
C ASN A 140 -9.53 -13.35 20.63
N LEU A 141 -9.74 -12.16 20.07
CA LEU A 141 -9.74 -10.88 20.78
C LEU A 141 -11.09 -10.19 20.65
N ASP A 142 -11.44 -9.40 21.66
CA ASP A 142 -12.53 -8.44 21.53
C ASP A 142 -12.19 -7.35 20.50
N ALA A 143 -13.23 -6.75 19.93
CA ALA A 143 -13.10 -5.78 18.84
C ALA A 143 -12.26 -4.56 19.21
N VAL A 144 -12.31 -4.11 20.47
CA VAL A 144 -11.58 -2.92 20.92
C VAL A 144 -10.10 -3.23 21.03
N THR A 145 -9.74 -4.31 21.73
CA THR A 145 -8.33 -4.73 21.88
C THR A 145 -7.71 -5.03 20.52
N PHE A 146 -8.46 -5.68 19.63
CA PHE A 146 -8.03 -5.93 18.25
C PHE A 146 -7.74 -4.63 17.50
N GLN A 147 -8.67 -3.67 17.49
CA GLN A 147 -8.51 -2.41 16.77
C GLN A 147 -7.32 -1.59 17.28
N VAL A 148 -7.17 -1.46 18.60
CA VAL A 148 -6.04 -0.73 19.20
C VAL A 148 -4.71 -1.41 18.89
N THR A 149 -4.63 -2.74 19.03
CA THR A 149 -3.39 -3.49 18.79
C THR A 149 -2.97 -3.43 17.31
N CYS A 150 -3.93 -3.44 16.38
CA CYS A 150 -3.64 -3.33 14.95
C CYS A 150 -3.06 -1.97 14.53
N GLN A 151 -3.15 -0.92 15.36
CA GLN A 151 -2.52 0.37 15.05
C GLN A 151 -0.99 0.35 15.20
N LEU A 152 -0.43 -0.66 15.86
CA LEU A 152 1.01 -0.92 15.86
C LEU A 152 1.60 -1.03 14.45
N LYS A 153 0.78 -1.33 13.43
CA LYS A 153 1.19 -1.31 12.02
C LYS A 153 1.83 0.02 11.59
N ILE A 154 1.43 1.16 12.17
CA ILE A 154 2.01 2.47 11.84
C ILE A 154 3.46 2.54 12.32
N ILE A 155 3.70 2.15 13.57
CA ILE A 155 5.02 2.15 14.19
C ILE A 155 5.94 1.13 13.48
N THR A 156 5.44 -0.07 13.20
CA THR A 156 6.24 -1.11 12.51
C THR A 156 6.56 -0.70 11.07
N THR A 157 5.63 -0.08 10.33
CA THR A 157 5.91 0.48 8.99
C THR A 157 7.04 1.50 9.05
N VAL A 158 7.05 2.35 10.07
CA VAL A 158 8.11 3.34 10.26
C VAL A 158 9.44 2.68 10.60
N LEU A 159 9.44 1.72 11.53
CA LEU A 159 10.63 0.96 11.90
C LEU A 159 11.25 0.27 10.68
N PHE A 160 10.45 -0.45 9.90
CA PHE A 160 10.94 -1.07 8.67
C PHE A 160 11.35 -0.03 7.61
N SER A 161 10.71 1.15 7.55
CA SER A 161 11.14 2.23 6.66
C SER A 161 12.55 2.74 6.99
N ILE A 162 12.93 2.74 8.27
CA ILE A 162 14.30 3.06 8.69
C ILE A 162 15.23 1.89 8.34
N LEU A 163 14.86 0.65 8.68
CA LEU A 163 15.71 -0.54 8.50
C LEU A 163 15.95 -0.90 7.02
N LEU A 164 14.92 -0.89 6.17
CA LEU A 164 14.99 -1.39 4.79
C LEU A 164 15.30 -0.30 3.75
N LEU A 165 14.86 0.94 3.99
CA LEU A 165 15.05 2.08 3.08
C LEU A 165 16.08 3.10 3.59
N GLY A 166 16.60 2.93 4.82
CA GLY A 166 17.59 3.84 5.39
C GLY A 166 17.06 5.25 5.67
N LYS A 167 15.74 5.41 5.89
CA LYS A 167 15.17 6.73 6.19
C LYS A 167 15.63 7.23 7.56
N ARG A 168 15.88 8.53 7.66
CA ARG A 168 16.21 9.20 8.92
C ARG A 168 14.98 9.94 9.43
N ILE A 169 14.55 9.61 10.64
CA ILE A 169 13.36 10.21 11.28
C ILE A 169 13.81 10.88 12.57
N SER A 170 13.46 12.15 12.73
CA SER A 170 13.83 12.95 13.90
C SER A 170 12.97 12.62 15.12
N SER A 171 13.44 12.94 16.33
CA SER A 171 12.69 12.67 17.58
C SER A 171 11.30 13.34 17.61
N LYS A 172 11.16 14.53 17.00
CA LYS A 172 9.84 15.19 16.84
C LYS A 172 8.90 14.42 15.93
N GLN A 173 9.43 13.85 14.84
CA GLN A 173 8.64 13.00 13.94
C GLN A 173 8.27 11.67 14.61
N TRP A 174 9.17 11.09 15.39
CA TRP A 174 8.84 9.93 16.24
C TRP A 174 7.70 10.23 17.21
N LEU A 175 7.78 11.35 17.93
CA LEU A 175 6.71 11.78 18.82
C LEU A 175 5.39 11.94 18.06
N SER A 176 5.40 12.58 16.89
CA SER A 176 4.18 12.72 16.08
C SER A 176 3.61 11.38 15.61
N LEU A 177 4.43 10.37 15.34
CA LEU A 177 3.97 9.05 14.92
C LEU A 177 3.37 8.24 16.08
N ILE A 178 3.93 8.39 17.28
CA ILE A 178 3.38 7.81 18.51
C ILE A 178 2.03 8.46 18.81
N LEU A 179 1.97 9.80 18.79
CA LEU A 179 0.73 10.56 18.96
C LEU A 179 -0.32 10.18 17.90
N LEU A 180 0.09 10.00 16.64
CA LEU A 180 -0.80 9.57 15.56
C LEU A 180 -1.41 8.19 15.86
N THR A 181 -0.58 7.23 16.25
CA THR A 181 -1.01 5.86 16.59
C THR A 181 -1.98 5.87 17.77
N PHE A 182 -1.67 6.65 18.80
CA PHE A 182 -2.52 6.82 19.98
C PHE A 182 -3.86 7.51 19.65
N GLY A 183 -3.83 8.59 18.88
CA GLY A 183 -5.04 9.31 18.46
C GLY A 183 -6.00 8.44 17.65
N ILE A 184 -5.48 7.63 16.73
CA ILE A 184 -6.32 6.67 15.96
C ILE A 184 -6.90 5.61 16.88
N ALA A 185 -6.10 5.04 17.78
CA ALA A 185 -6.58 4.08 18.75
C ALA A 185 -7.74 4.65 19.59
N MET A 186 -7.65 5.92 20.01
CA MET A 186 -8.73 6.60 20.72
C MET A 186 -10.00 6.79 19.87
N VAL A 187 -9.88 7.23 18.61
CA VAL A 187 -11.04 7.42 17.72
C VAL A 187 -11.79 6.11 17.50
N GLN A 188 -11.07 4.99 17.47
CA GLN A 188 -11.58 3.66 17.16
C GLN A 188 -12.14 2.88 18.36
N ILE A 189 -12.09 3.46 19.56
CA ILE A 189 -12.79 2.88 20.70
C ILE A 189 -14.30 3.03 20.47
N THR A 190 -14.91 2.00 19.90
CA THR A 190 -16.37 1.89 19.76
C THR A 190 -16.90 0.96 20.85
N GLY A 191 -17.76 1.48 21.74
CA GLY A 191 -18.51 0.66 22.70
C GLY A 191 -18.81 1.35 24.03
N PRO A 192 -20.05 1.24 24.56
CA PRO A 192 -20.40 1.67 25.91
C PRO A 192 -20.00 0.58 26.92
N LEU A 193 -18.73 0.51 27.30
CA LEU A 193 -18.29 -0.39 28.38
C LEU A 193 -17.28 0.35 29.26
N ASN A 194 -17.53 0.27 30.57
CA ASN A 194 -16.89 1.05 31.62
C ASN A 194 -15.36 0.95 31.55
N ALA A 195 -14.67 2.09 31.69
CA ALA A 195 -13.20 2.16 31.69
C ALA A 195 -12.54 1.22 32.73
N LEU A 196 -13.29 0.83 33.78
CA LEU A 196 -12.88 -0.09 34.84
C LEU A 196 -12.69 -1.53 34.35
N ASP A 197 -13.57 -2.06 33.49
CA ASP A 197 -13.48 -3.44 32.98
C ASP A 197 -12.24 -3.61 32.07
N ARG A 198 -11.88 -2.56 31.33
CA ARG A 198 -10.70 -2.54 30.46
C ARG A 198 -9.40 -2.45 31.24
N MET A 199 -9.40 -1.65 32.30
CA MET A 199 -8.25 -1.51 33.19
C MET A 199 -7.96 -2.85 33.90
N GLN A 200 -9.01 -3.59 34.29
CA GLN A 200 -8.87 -4.95 34.83
C GLN A 200 -8.33 -5.96 33.81
N GLY A 201 -8.77 -5.92 32.55
CA GLY A 201 -8.24 -6.80 31.48
C GLY A 201 -6.76 -6.57 31.17
N ILE A 202 -6.33 -5.30 31.11
CA ILE A 202 -4.91 -4.95 30.90
C ILE A 202 -4.06 -5.32 32.12
N ILE A 203 -4.57 -5.12 33.34
CA ILE A 203 -3.87 -5.52 34.58
C ILE A 203 -3.77 -7.05 34.68
N ALA A 204 -4.79 -7.80 34.27
CA ALA A 204 -4.75 -9.27 34.23
C ALA A 204 -3.70 -9.80 33.23
N LEU A 205 -3.56 -9.15 32.06
CA LEU A 205 -2.52 -9.47 31.07
C LEU A 205 -1.11 -9.13 31.57
N LEU A 206 -0.94 -8.01 32.27
CA LEU A 206 0.35 -7.58 32.84
C LEU A 206 0.77 -8.42 34.06
N ARG A 207 -0.19 -8.98 34.80
CA ARG A 207 0.07 -9.83 35.99
C ARG A 207 0.52 -11.25 35.66
N GLY A 208 0.51 -11.67 34.40
CA GLY A 208 1.06 -12.97 34.01
C GLY A 208 0.27 -14.17 34.54
N ASP A 209 -1.05 -14.06 34.70
CA ASP A 209 -1.93 -15.22 34.92
C ASP A 209 -2.08 -16.01 33.61
N VAL A 210 -1.01 -16.73 33.25
CA VAL A 210 -0.83 -17.51 32.01
C VAL A 210 -1.73 -18.77 31.97
N GLY A 211 -2.50 -19.05 33.02
CA GLY A 211 -3.26 -20.29 33.16
C GLY A 211 -4.67 -20.34 32.56
N SER A 212 -5.32 -19.21 32.24
CA SER A 212 -6.77 -19.21 31.91
C SER A 212 -7.14 -18.62 30.53
N ASN A 213 -6.21 -17.94 29.84
CA ASN A 213 -6.52 -17.15 28.63
C ASN A 213 -5.65 -17.49 27.40
N SER A 214 -5.39 -18.78 27.13
CA SER A 214 -4.59 -19.20 25.96
C SER A 214 -5.12 -18.65 24.63
N GLY A 215 -6.44 -18.44 24.51
CA GLY A 215 -7.07 -17.79 23.37
C GLY A 215 -6.69 -16.31 23.23
N ALA A 216 -6.87 -15.50 24.27
CA ALA A 216 -6.60 -14.07 24.22
C ALA A 216 -5.10 -13.77 23.96
N VAL A 217 -4.19 -14.52 24.58
CA VAL A 217 -2.75 -14.40 24.31
C VAL A 217 -2.42 -14.77 22.86
N LYS A 218 -3.01 -15.86 22.34
CA LYS A 218 -2.88 -16.25 20.93
C LYS A 218 -3.38 -15.14 19.99
N GLY A 219 -4.54 -14.54 20.30
CA GLY A 219 -5.10 -13.44 19.52
C GLY A 219 -4.24 -12.18 19.56
N PHE A 220 -3.73 -11.82 20.73
CA PHE A 220 -2.82 -10.68 20.90
C PHE A 220 -1.51 -10.86 20.13
N LEU A 221 -0.86 -12.02 20.28
CA LEU A 221 0.34 -12.35 19.53
C LEU A 221 0.09 -12.36 18.01
N ALA A 222 -1.06 -12.86 17.57
CA ALA A 222 -1.47 -12.82 16.16
C ALA A 222 -1.66 -11.38 15.66
N ALA A 223 -2.25 -10.48 16.46
CA ALA A 223 -2.42 -9.07 16.11
C ALA A 223 -1.08 -8.32 15.99
N VAL A 224 -0.14 -8.60 16.89
CA VAL A 224 1.23 -8.04 16.85
C VAL A 224 1.99 -8.57 15.63
N ALA A 225 1.96 -9.90 15.40
CA ALA A 225 2.58 -10.51 14.23
C ALA A 225 1.98 -9.96 12.93
N SER A 226 0.66 -9.83 12.84
CA SER A 226 -0.04 -9.22 11.70
C SER A 226 0.42 -7.79 11.45
N SER A 227 0.57 -6.99 12.52
CA SER A 227 1.05 -5.61 12.42
C SER A 227 2.48 -5.53 11.90
N LEU A 228 3.37 -6.41 12.37
CA LEU A 228 4.76 -6.51 11.90
C LEU A 228 4.81 -6.91 10.42
N THR A 229 4.07 -7.95 10.03
CA THR A 229 3.99 -8.41 8.64
C THR A 229 3.40 -7.33 7.73
N SER A 230 2.39 -6.59 8.19
CA SER A 230 1.80 -5.47 7.45
C SER A 230 2.83 -4.38 7.18
N GLY A 231 3.59 -3.98 8.21
CA GLY A 231 4.63 -2.95 8.09
C GLY A 231 5.75 -3.39 7.15
N LEU A 232 6.21 -4.64 7.31
CA LEU A 232 7.24 -5.24 6.46
C LEU A 232 6.80 -5.26 5.00
N THR A 233 5.59 -5.73 4.71
CA THR A 233 5.05 -5.85 3.35
C THR A 233 4.95 -4.50 2.67
N CYS A 234 4.40 -3.49 3.36
CA CYS A 234 4.24 -2.14 2.82
C CYS A 234 5.60 -1.56 2.41
N VAL A 235 6.60 -1.67 3.29
CA VAL A 235 7.92 -1.09 3.09
C VAL A 235 8.73 -1.88 2.06
N TYR A 236 8.64 -3.20 2.07
CA TYR A 236 9.27 -4.04 1.06
C TYR A 236 8.74 -3.71 -0.34
N PHE A 237 7.42 -3.54 -0.48
CA PHE A 237 6.82 -3.12 -1.75
C PHE A 237 7.27 -1.72 -2.18
N GLU A 238 7.36 -0.78 -1.25
CA GLU A 238 7.92 0.56 -1.53
C GLU A 238 9.36 0.48 -2.02
N LYS A 239 10.21 -0.33 -1.36
CA LYS A 239 11.58 -0.57 -1.80
C LYS A 239 11.63 -1.16 -3.21
N LEU A 240 10.81 -2.16 -3.48
CA LEU A 240 10.80 -2.86 -4.77
C LEU A 240 10.36 -1.96 -5.93
N ILE A 241 9.35 -1.10 -5.70
CA ILE A 241 8.98 -0.06 -6.66
C ILE A 241 10.12 0.94 -6.82
N LYS A 242 10.71 1.44 -5.72
CA LYS A 242 11.75 2.47 -5.72
C LYS A 242 13.04 2.04 -6.39
N ASP A 243 13.49 0.81 -6.15
CA ASP A 243 14.69 0.24 -6.75
C ASP A 243 14.51 0.01 -8.26
N SER A 244 13.27 -0.19 -8.72
CA SER A 244 12.95 -0.45 -10.13
C SER A 244 12.58 0.80 -10.94
N ARG A 245 12.71 2.02 -10.39
CA ARG A 245 12.21 3.30 -10.97
C ARG A 245 12.80 3.73 -12.34
N GLY A 246 13.57 2.87 -13.01
CA GLY A 246 14.08 3.11 -14.36
C GLY A 246 14.02 1.91 -15.30
N SER A 247 13.54 0.75 -14.86
CA SER A 247 13.56 -0.49 -15.64
C SER A 247 12.16 -1.06 -15.93
N VAL A 248 11.18 -0.79 -15.08
CA VAL A 248 9.82 -1.32 -15.20
C VAL A 248 8.81 -0.25 -14.80
N SER A 249 7.71 -0.12 -15.57
CA SER A 249 6.64 0.82 -15.23
C SER A 249 5.93 0.42 -13.93
N LEU A 250 5.38 1.43 -13.23
CA LEU A 250 4.58 1.23 -12.02
C LEU A 250 3.44 0.24 -12.25
N TRP A 251 2.75 0.39 -13.37
CA TRP A 251 1.59 -0.42 -13.72
C TRP A 251 1.97 -1.88 -13.94
N THR A 252 3.11 -2.16 -14.59
CA THR A 252 3.61 -3.54 -14.74
C THR A 252 3.96 -4.17 -13.39
N ARG A 253 4.56 -3.41 -12.45
CA ARG A 253 4.76 -3.90 -11.07
C ARG A 253 3.46 -4.19 -10.36
N ASN A 254 2.43 -3.37 -10.59
CA ASN A 254 1.12 -3.58 -9.99
C ASN A 254 0.37 -4.78 -10.61
N VAL A 255 0.53 -5.02 -11.92
CA VAL A 255 0.06 -6.24 -12.60
C VAL A 255 0.72 -7.46 -11.98
N GLN A 256 2.05 -7.47 -11.85
CA GLN A 256 2.78 -8.58 -11.25
C GLN A 256 2.32 -8.84 -9.82
N LEU A 257 2.20 -7.79 -8.99
CA LEU A 257 1.72 -7.94 -7.61
C LEU A 257 0.30 -8.51 -7.56
N SER A 258 -0.62 -7.96 -8.35
CA SER A 258 -2.03 -8.39 -8.38
C SER A 258 -2.16 -9.81 -8.94
N PHE A 259 -1.31 -10.20 -9.87
CA PHE A 259 -1.26 -11.57 -10.39
C PHE A 259 -0.80 -12.55 -9.30
N PHE A 260 0.26 -12.23 -8.57
CA PHE A 260 0.74 -13.09 -7.49
C PHE A 260 -0.19 -13.11 -6.27
N SER A 261 -0.97 -12.07 -6.01
CA SER A 261 -1.97 -12.02 -4.93
C SER A 261 -3.24 -12.82 -5.23
N LEU A 262 -3.55 -13.12 -6.51
CA LEU A 262 -4.69 -13.97 -6.87
C LEU A 262 -4.56 -15.39 -6.31
N PHE A 263 -3.37 -15.99 -6.38
CA PHE A 263 -3.14 -17.35 -5.91
C PHE A 263 -3.51 -17.53 -4.43
N PRO A 264 -2.98 -16.74 -3.48
CA PRO A 264 -3.38 -16.89 -2.09
C PRO A 264 -4.82 -16.46 -1.82
N ALA A 265 -5.34 -15.42 -2.49
CA ALA A 265 -6.75 -15.03 -2.34
C ALA A 265 -7.69 -16.18 -2.74
N PHE A 266 -7.35 -16.91 -3.80
CA PHE A 266 -8.10 -18.07 -4.24
C PHE A 266 -7.87 -19.30 -3.34
N LEU A 267 -6.61 -19.73 -3.17
CA LEU A 267 -6.29 -20.98 -2.47
C LEU A 267 -6.60 -20.89 -0.97
N VAL A 268 -6.19 -19.81 -0.31
CA VAL A 268 -6.38 -19.66 1.15
C VAL A 268 -7.75 -19.06 1.45
N GLY A 269 -8.14 -17.99 0.75
CA GLY A 269 -9.42 -17.34 1.00
C GLY A 269 -10.59 -18.19 0.52
N VAL A 270 -10.66 -18.48 -0.77
CA VAL A 270 -11.83 -19.14 -1.36
C VAL A 270 -11.85 -20.64 -1.10
N CYS A 271 -10.74 -21.37 -1.32
CA CYS A 271 -10.74 -22.83 -1.17
C CYS A 271 -10.65 -23.28 0.29
N TRP A 272 -9.69 -22.75 1.06
CA TRP A 272 -9.43 -23.21 2.43
C TRP A 272 -10.38 -22.60 3.47
N GLN A 273 -10.57 -21.28 3.44
CA GLN A 273 -11.32 -20.59 4.50
C GLN A 273 -12.85 -20.69 4.32
N ASP A 274 -13.37 -20.35 3.14
CA ASP A 274 -14.81 -20.29 2.89
C ASP A 274 -15.33 -21.36 1.92
N GLY A 275 -14.51 -22.32 1.51
CA GLY A 275 -14.83 -23.24 0.41
C GLY A 275 -16.11 -24.07 0.61
N VAL A 276 -16.31 -24.61 1.82
CA VAL A 276 -17.52 -25.37 2.18
C VAL A 276 -18.76 -24.48 2.14
N ALA A 277 -18.65 -23.24 2.63
CA ALA A 277 -19.76 -22.28 2.63
C ALA A 277 -20.09 -21.82 1.21
N ILE A 278 -19.07 -21.58 0.37
CA ILE A 278 -19.22 -21.19 -1.03
C ILE A 278 -19.86 -22.31 -1.85
N HIS A 279 -19.54 -23.57 -1.56
CA HIS A 279 -20.18 -24.71 -2.22
C HIS A 279 -21.66 -24.84 -1.87
N ARG A 280 -22.06 -24.48 -0.63
CA ARG A 280 -23.45 -24.53 -0.17
C ARG A 280 -24.28 -23.35 -0.64
N ASP A 281 -23.77 -22.13 -0.46
CA ASP A 281 -24.53 -20.90 -0.66
C ASP A 281 -24.36 -20.35 -2.10
N GLY A 282 -23.28 -20.74 -2.78
CA GLY A 282 -22.85 -20.19 -4.06
C GLY A 282 -21.81 -19.07 -3.92
N PHE A 283 -20.99 -18.86 -4.96
CA PHE A 283 -19.90 -17.88 -4.95
C PHE A 283 -20.39 -16.43 -4.82
N PHE A 284 -21.48 -16.08 -5.48
CA PHE A 284 -22.05 -14.72 -5.49
C PHE A 284 -23.22 -14.55 -4.50
N ALA A 285 -23.35 -15.46 -3.53
CA ALA A 285 -24.41 -15.38 -2.53
C ALA A 285 -24.31 -14.07 -1.73
N GLY A 286 -25.43 -13.37 -1.57
CA GLY A 286 -25.48 -12.11 -0.82
C GLY A 286 -24.84 -10.90 -1.49
N TYR A 287 -24.47 -10.99 -2.78
CA TYR A 287 -23.90 -9.84 -3.50
C TYR A 287 -24.99 -8.83 -3.85
N THR A 288 -24.83 -7.61 -3.34
CA THR A 288 -25.66 -6.46 -3.67
C THR A 288 -24.86 -5.40 -4.44
N LEU A 289 -25.52 -4.36 -4.93
CA LEU A 289 -24.83 -3.22 -5.55
C LEU A 289 -23.80 -2.59 -4.59
N ALA A 290 -24.08 -2.56 -3.28
CA ALA A 290 -23.16 -2.05 -2.27
C ALA A 290 -21.87 -2.90 -2.16
N VAL A 291 -21.97 -4.23 -2.32
CA VAL A 291 -20.81 -5.13 -2.35
C VAL A 291 -19.96 -4.85 -3.59
N TRP A 292 -20.59 -4.74 -4.78
CA TRP A 292 -19.88 -4.39 -6.01
C TRP A 292 -19.20 -3.03 -5.93
N LEU A 293 -19.88 -2.02 -5.36
CA LEU A 293 -19.30 -0.70 -5.13
C LEU A 293 -18.10 -0.77 -4.17
N THR A 294 -18.19 -1.59 -3.11
CA THR A 294 -17.08 -1.84 -2.18
C THR A 294 -15.89 -2.46 -2.90
N ILE A 295 -16.12 -3.47 -3.75
CA ILE A 295 -15.07 -4.13 -4.55
C ILE A 295 -14.38 -3.13 -5.48
N LEU A 296 -15.15 -2.33 -6.22
CA LEU A 296 -14.61 -1.31 -7.12
C LEU A 296 -13.81 -0.24 -6.36
N LEU A 297 -14.34 0.27 -5.24
CA LEU A 297 -13.66 1.26 -4.40
C LEU A 297 -12.37 0.71 -3.79
N GLN A 298 -12.33 -0.55 -3.38
CA GLN A 298 -11.10 -1.19 -2.88
C GLN A 298 -10.06 -1.37 -4.00
N ALA A 299 -10.49 -1.79 -5.19
CA ALA A 299 -9.58 -1.93 -6.33
C ALA A 299 -8.96 -0.58 -6.71
N VAL A 300 -9.78 0.47 -6.83
CA VAL A 300 -9.32 1.85 -7.08
C VAL A 300 -8.41 2.35 -5.96
N GLY A 301 -8.77 2.12 -4.69
CA GLY A 301 -7.93 2.44 -3.54
C GLY A 301 -6.55 1.80 -3.61
N GLY A 302 -6.47 0.53 -4.02
CA GLY A 302 -5.20 -0.17 -4.24
C GLY A 302 -4.32 0.49 -5.32
N LEU A 303 -4.92 0.97 -6.42
CA LEU A 303 -4.21 1.71 -7.47
C LEU A 303 -3.71 3.07 -6.95
N ILE A 304 -4.56 3.81 -6.22
CA ILE A 304 -4.19 5.08 -5.60
C ILE A 304 -3.04 4.87 -4.62
N VAL A 305 -3.06 3.80 -3.81
CA VAL A 305 -1.96 3.44 -2.90
C VAL A 305 -0.66 3.21 -3.65
N ALA A 306 -0.67 2.51 -4.79
CA ALA A 306 0.53 2.31 -5.61
C ALA A 306 1.13 3.64 -6.11
N VAL A 307 0.27 4.58 -6.54
CA VAL A 307 0.67 5.94 -6.93
C VAL A 307 1.22 6.70 -5.71
N CYS A 308 0.53 6.67 -4.56
CA CYS A 308 0.98 7.30 -3.32
C CYS A 308 2.36 6.79 -2.88
N ILE A 309 2.62 5.49 -2.92
CA ILE A 309 3.93 4.91 -2.56
C ILE A 309 5.02 5.31 -3.57
N THR A 310 4.63 5.60 -4.82
CA THR A 310 5.57 6.03 -5.86
C THR A 310 5.91 7.50 -5.76
N TYR A 311 4.94 8.38 -5.54
CA TYR A 311 5.18 9.82 -5.52
C TYR A 311 5.39 10.38 -4.11
N ALA A 312 4.92 9.67 -3.09
CA ALA A 312 5.17 9.91 -1.68
C ALA A 312 5.90 8.71 -1.06
N ASP A 313 5.70 8.53 0.25
CA ASP A 313 6.30 7.51 1.09
C ASP A 313 5.20 6.79 1.88
N ASN A 314 5.44 5.55 2.33
CA ASN A 314 4.46 4.86 3.19
C ASN A 314 4.13 5.62 4.47
N VAL A 315 5.06 6.43 5.00
CA VAL A 315 4.80 7.25 6.19
C VAL A 315 3.73 8.31 5.89
N THR A 316 3.86 9.05 4.78
CA THR A 316 2.87 10.05 4.36
C THR A 316 1.53 9.40 4.00
N LYS A 317 1.56 8.21 3.38
CA LYS A 317 0.36 7.40 3.13
C LYS A 317 -0.36 7.07 4.44
N ASN A 318 0.37 6.67 5.48
CA ASN A 318 -0.22 6.38 6.79
C ASN A 318 -0.88 7.62 7.41
N PHE A 319 -0.27 8.80 7.29
CA PHE A 319 -0.91 10.06 7.71
C PHE A 319 -2.20 10.36 6.93
N ALA A 320 -2.21 10.16 5.60
CA ALA A 320 -3.41 10.32 4.80
C ALA A 320 -4.52 9.32 5.19
N ALA A 321 -4.16 8.05 5.41
CA ALA A 321 -5.11 7.04 5.90
C ALA A 321 -5.66 7.38 7.31
N SER A 322 -4.84 8.00 8.15
CA SER A 322 -5.26 8.46 9.49
C SER A 322 -6.23 9.63 9.38
N LEU A 323 -5.96 10.57 8.46
CA LEU A 323 -6.87 11.68 8.18
C LEU A 323 -8.22 11.19 7.66
N SER A 324 -8.26 10.15 6.81
CA SER A 324 -9.54 9.59 6.36
C SER A 324 -10.39 9.04 7.50
N ILE A 325 -9.79 8.52 8.57
CA ILE A 325 -10.52 8.05 9.76
C ILE A 325 -11.17 9.25 10.47
N VAL A 326 -10.44 10.36 10.63
CA VAL A 326 -10.98 11.59 11.23
C VAL A 326 -12.09 12.19 10.37
N VAL A 327 -11.92 12.21 9.05
CA VAL A 327 -12.95 12.67 8.11
C VAL A 327 -14.18 11.78 8.20
N SER A 328 -14.04 10.46 8.18
CA SER A 328 -15.16 9.52 8.34
C SER A 328 -15.89 9.71 9.67
N TYR A 329 -15.15 9.89 10.77
CA TYR A 329 -15.75 10.21 12.07
C TYR A 329 -16.60 11.49 12.01
N GLY A 330 -16.06 12.55 11.42
CA GLY A 330 -16.80 13.81 11.23
C GLY A 330 -18.03 13.64 10.35
N THR A 331 -17.92 12.88 9.25
CA THR A 331 -19.05 12.62 8.36
C THR A 331 -20.15 11.81 9.06
N THR A 332 -19.80 10.80 9.86
CA THR A 332 -20.77 10.01 10.64
C THR A 332 -21.53 10.88 11.66
N ILE A 333 -20.89 11.85 12.31
CA ILE A 333 -21.60 12.78 13.20
C ILE A 333 -22.63 13.61 12.42
N VAL A 334 -22.23 14.14 11.26
CA VAL A 334 -23.07 15.06 10.47
C VAL A 334 -24.20 14.32 9.74
N VAL A 335 -23.91 13.16 9.15
CA VAL A 335 -24.84 12.41 8.30
C VAL A 335 -25.72 11.49 9.14
N ASP A 336 -25.13 10.73 10.06
CA ASP A 336 -25.85 9.71 10.85
C ASP A 336 -26.39 10.27 12.18
N GLY A 337 -26.07 11.53 12.51
CA GLY A 337 -26.56 12.21 13.72
C GLY A 337 -26.06 11.61 15.03
N ILE A 338 -25.00 10.79 14.99
CA ILE A 338 -24.46 10.12 16.17
C ILE A 338 -23.77 11.18 17.08
N PRO A 339 -24.09 11.23 18.39
CA PRO A 339 -23.51 12.22 19.29
C PRO A 339 -21.99 12.04 19.39
N ALA A 340 -21.26 13.16 19.28
CA ALA A 340 -19.81 13.18 19.39
C ALA A 340 -19.36 12.75 20.79
N THR A 341 -18.54 11.71 20.88
CA THR A 341 -17.99 11.24 22.15
C THR A 341 -16.71 11.99 22.50
N LEU A 342 -16.46 12.17 23.81
CA LEU A 342 -15.28 12.90 24.27
C LEU A 342 -13.97 12.20 23.85
N HIS A 343 -13.93 10.86 23.92
CA HIS A 343 -12.73 10.11 23.55
C HIS A 343 -12.44 10.17 22.04
N SER A 344 -13.46 10.11 21.18
CA SER A 344 -13.26 10.19 19.73
C SER A 344 -12.94 11.61 19.26
N THR A 345 -13.52 12.65 19.86
CA THR A 345 -13.14 14.05 19.59
C THR A 345 -11.73 14.38 20.07
N ALA A 346 -11.33 13.92 21.27
CA ALA A 346 -9.97 14.06 21.76
C ALA A 346 -8.97 13.31 20.85
N GLY A 347 -9.30 12.07 20.47
CA GLY A 347 -8.49 11.27 19.53
C GLY A 347 -8.31 11.96 18.18
N ALA A 348 -9.38 12.51 17.60
CA ALA A 348 -9.33 13.26 16.34
C ALA A 348 -8.43 14.50 16.46
N SER A 349 -8.54 15.24 17.57
CA SER A 349 -7.70 16.41 17.85
C SER A 349 -6.21 16.03 17.95
N ILE A 350 -5.90 14.90 18.61
CA ILE A 350 -4.53 14.37 18.70
C ILE A 350 -3.98 13.98 17.33
N VAL A 351 -4.80 13.34 16.47
CA VAL A 351 -4.40 13.00 15.09
C VAL A 351 -4.04 14.27 14.30
N LEU A 352 -4.86 15.31 14.37
CA LEU A 352 -4.60 16.58 13.69
C LEU A 352 -3.35 17.27 14.24
N LEU A 353 -3.14 17.27 15.56
CA LEU A 353 -1.93 17.78 16.19
C LEU A 353 -0.68 17.01 15.75
N ALA A 354 -0.76 15.67 15.69
CA ALA A 354 0.32 14.83 15.20
C ALA A 354 0.68 15.15 13.74
N MET A 355 -0.34 15.33 12.89
CA MET A 355 -0.14 15.73 11.49
C MET A 355 0.53 17.10 11.37
N TYR A 356 0.11 18.07 12.19
CA TYR A 356 0.76 19.38 12.25
C TYR A 356 2.23 19.23 12.67
N LEU A 357 2.49 18.59 13.81
CA LEU A 357 3.85 18.40 14.35
C LEU A 357 4.81 17.70 13.38
N TYR A 358 4.33 16.73 12.61
CA TYR A 358 5.14 16.04 11.60
C TYR A 358 5.54 16.97 10.44
N ASN A 359 4.64 17.87 10.03
CA ASN A 359 4.82 18.77 8.90
C ASN A 359 5.44 20.12 9.25
N SER A 360 5.45 20.53 10.53
CA SER A 360 6.03 21.79 11.01
C SER A 360 7.56 21.88 10.91
N ARG A 361 8.21 20.98 10.16
CA ARG A 361 9.65 21.02 9.91
C ARG A 361 9.91 21.05 8.40
N SER A 362 10.76 21.99 7.97
CA SER A 362 11.30 22.01 6.61
C SER A 362 11.91 20.64 6.26
N PRO A 363 11.61 20.08 5.09
CA PRO A 363 12.19 18.81 4.68
C PRO A 363 13.70 18.94 4.72
N ALA A 364 14.37 18.11 5.52
CA ALA A 364 15.78 17.85 5.28
C ALA A 364 15.88 17.36 3.82
N PRO A 365 16.84 17.87 3.01
CA PRO A 365 16.97 17.44 1.63
C PRO A 365 17.04 15.91 1.61
N PRO A 366 16.26 15.25 0.72
CA PRO A 366 16.22 13.79 0.68
C PRO A 366 17.66 13.27 0.49
N PRO A 367 18.09 12.24 1.25
CA PRO A 367 19.39 11.65 1.03
C PRO A 367 19.45 11.16 -0.43
N LEU A 368 20.46 11.64 -1.14
CA LEU A 368 20.75 11.18 -2.50
C LEU A 368 20.99 9.67 -2.43
N LEU A 369 20.14 8.89 -3.08
CA LEU A 369 20.37 7.46 -3.28
C LEU A 369 21.79 7.26 -3.86
N PRO A 370 22.49 6.15 -3.57
CA PRO A 370 23.86 5.91 -4.04
C PRO A 370 24.04 6.13 -5.56
N MET A 371 23.00 5.81 -6.35
CA MET A 371 23.00 6.03 -7.81
C MET A 371 22.89 7.51 -8.22
N ALA A 372 22.26 8.38 -7.42
CA ALA A 372 22.26 9.82 -7.66
C ALA A 372 23.63 10.45 -7.32
N ARG A 373 24.33 9.90 -6.33
CA ARG A 373 25.72 10.27 -5.99
C ARG A 373 26.70 9.88 -7.09
N GLN A 374 26.52 8.68 -7.65
CA GLN A 374 27.35 8.18 -8.74
C GLN A 374 27.12 8.94 -10.06
N ARG A 375 25.88 9.35 -10.35
CA ARG A 375 25.55 10.21 -11.50
C ARG A 375 26.07 11.65 -11.35
N MET A 376 26.08 12.22 -10.15
CA MET A 376 26.72 13.52 -9.91
C MET A 376 28.24 13.44 -10.08
N HIS A 377 28.90 12.43 -9.52
CA HIS A 377 30.34 12.24 -9.75
C HIS A 377 30.72 11.98 -11.22
N LEU A 378 29.80 11.39 -12.01
CA LEU A 378 29.98 11.22 -13.46
C LEU A 378 29.70 12.51 -14.25
N ALA A 379 28.74 13.34 -13.81
CA ALA A 379 28.42 14.63 -14.43
C ALA A 379 29.44 15.74 -14.06
N GLU A 380 30.15 15.58 -12.94
CA GLU A 380 31.16 16.52 -12.44
C GLU A 380 32.57 16.22 -12.98
N LYS A 381 32.75 15.10 -13.71
CA LYS A 381 33.99 14.91 -14.49
C LYS A 381 33.95 15.88 -15.69
N PRO A 382 34.82 16.89 -15.76
CA PRO A 382 34.89 17.73 -16.94
C PRO A 382 35.20 16.85 -18.14
N ALA A 383 34.41 17.01 -19.20
CA ALA A 383 34.71 16.41 -20.49
C ALA A 383 36.16 16.81 -20.83
N LYS A 384 37.05 15.82 -20.94
CA LYS A 384 38.38 16.04 -21.51
C LYS A 384 38.16 16.42 -22.97
N THR A 385 38.03 17.71 -23.22
CA THR A 385 38.10 18.28 -24.56
C THR A 385 39.51 18.00 -25.05
N HIS A 386 39.67 16.93 -25.85
CA HIS A 386 40.85 16.78 -26.68
C HIS A 386 40.85 17.95 -27.66
N LEU A 387 41.54 19.02 -27.28
CA LEU A 387 41.96 20.07 -28.20
C LEU A 387 42.94 19.40 -29.16
N LEU A 388 42.45 19.08 -30.35
CA LEU A 388 43.32 18.94 -31.52
C LEU A 388 43.77 20.36 -31.88
N GLN A 389 45.06 20.62 -31.72
CA GLN A 389 45.78 21.72 -32.35
C GLN A 389 47.21 21.25 -32.62
N PRO A 390 47.88 21.77 -33.67
CA PRO A 390 47.40 22.04 -35.04
C PRO A 390 47.77 20.92 -36.02
#